data_AF-A0A2D2LX20-F1
#
_entry.id   AF-A0A2D2LX20-F1
#
_cell.length_a   1.000
_cell.length_b   1.000
_cell.length_c   1.000
_cell.angle_alpha   90.00
_cell.angle_beta   90.00
_cell.angle_gamma   90.00
#
_symmetry.space_group_name_H-M   'P 1'
#
loop_
_entity.id
_entity.type
_entity.pdbx_description
1 polymer ?
#
loop_
_entity_poly.entity_id
_entity_poly.type
_entity_poly.pdbx_seq_one_letter_code
_entity_poly.pdbx_strand_id
1 'polypeptide(L)' 'MLQLIDEQDTQQAFAEYLKTKRKQAKLSREKLAVKSGVPAPTIKKFENTGQISLRQFLLLWLSLDNIS' A
#
# COMPACT_ATOMS: atom_id res chain seq x y z
N MET A 1 27.76 8.16 6.55
CA MET A 1 27.29 7.37 5.39
C MET A 1 26.04 8.06 4.88
N LEU A 2 26.09 8.72 3.71
CA LEU A 2 24.86 9.27 3.11
C LEU A 2 24.01 8.10 2.65
N GLN A 3 22.80 7.95 3.21
CA GLN A 3 21.77 7.14 2.57
C GLN A 3 21.14 7.99 1.47
N LEU A 4 21.42 7.65 0.21
CA LEU A 4 20.61 8.14 -0.89
C LEU A 4 19.30 7.35 -0.84
N ILE A 5 18.26 7.98 -0.30
CA ILE A 5 16.89 7.48 -0.42
C ILE A 5 16.42 7.91 -1.81
N ASP A 6 16.14 6.95 -2.68
CA ASP A 6 15.55 7.23 -3.97
C ASP A 6 14.01 7.03 -3.97
N GLU A 7 13.39 7.27 -5.12
CA GLU A 7 11.95 7.10 -5.29
C GLU A 7 11.50 5.67 -4.97
N GLN A 8 12.30 4.68 -5.38
CA GLN A 8 11.96 3.26 -5.23
C GLN A 8 12.00 2.85 -3.76
N ASP A 9 13.00 3.31 -3.00
CA ASP A 9 13.07 3.10 -1.55
C ASP A 9 11.82 3.63 -0.85
N THR A 10 11.39 4.84 -1.24
CA THR A 10 10.21 5.50 -0.65
C THR A 10 8.92 4.75 -0.98
N GLN A 11 8.74 4.34 -2.24
CA GLN A 11 7.57 3.55 -2.67
C GLN A 11 7.51 2.20 -1.95
N GLN A 12 8.65 1.54 -1.79
CA GLN A 12 8.74 0.26 -1.12
C GLN A 12 8.42 0.39 0.37
N ALA A 13 8.93 1.44 1.04
CA ALA A 13 8.62 1.72 2.44
C ALA A 13 7.11 1.94 2.66
N PHE A 14 6.45 2.69 1.78
CA PHE A 14 4.99 2.87 1.83
C PHE A 14 4.21 1.57 1.61
N ALA A 15 4.67 0.74 0.66
CA ALA A 15 4.04 -0.56 0.41
C ALA A 15 4.14 -1.48 1.63
N GLU A 16 5.31 -1.52 2.29
CA GLU A 16 5.52 -2.30 3.49
C GLU A 16 4.69 -1.82 4.68
N TYR A 17 4.59 -0.49 4.84
CA TYR A 17 3.74 0.13 5.85
C TYR A 17 2.27 -0.29 5.69
N LEU A 18 1.69 -0.05 4.51
CA LEU A 18 0.28 -0.36 4.25
C LEU A 18 0.01 -1.87 4.26
N LYS A 19 0.93 -2.70 3.78
CA LYS A 19 0.85 -4.16 3.89
C LYS A 19 0.79 -4.61 5.35
N THR A 20 1.56 -3.97 6.22
CA THR A 20 1.57 -4.25 7.66
C THR A 20 0.24 -3.87 8.29
N LYS A 21 -0.29 -2.66 8.00
CA LYS A 21 -1.62 -2.22 8.45
C LYS A 21 -2.72 -3.16 7.99
N ARG A 22 -2.70 -3.61 6.72
CA ARG A 22 -3.66 -4.59 6.20
C ARG A 22 -3.62 -5.91 6.98
N LYS A 23 -2.43 -6.44 7.25
CA LYS A 23 -2.26 -7.68 8.02
C LYS A 23 -2.75 -7.52 9.47
N GLN A 24 -2.45 -6.40 10.11
CA GLN A 24 -2.94 -6.07 11.46
C GLN A 24 -4.48 -6.02 11.50
N ALA A 25 -5.10 -5.45 10.47
CA ALA A 25 -6.55 -5.44 10.28
C ALA A 25 -7.13 -6.81 9.86
N LYS A 26 -6.31 -7.86 9.72
CA LYS A 26 -6.71 -9.22 9.29
C LYS A 26 -7.47 -9.25 7.96
N LEU A 27 -7.17 -8.31 7.06
CA LEU A 27 -7.79 -8.26 5.73
C LEU A 27 -6.96 -9.07 4.74
N SER A 28 -7.60 -9.97 3.98
CA SER A 28 -6.99 -10.50 2.76
C SER A 28 -6.92 -9.40 1.69
N ARG A 29 -6.22 -9.66 0.58
CA ARG A 29 -6.17 -8.69 -0.53
C ARG A 29 -7.56 -8.50 -1.15
N GLU A 30 -8.34 -9.57 -1.22
CA GLU A 30 -9.73 -9.58 -1.72
C GLU A 30 -10.63 -8.78 -0.79
N LYS A 31 -10.53 -8.96 0.54
CA LYS A 31 -11.28 -8.15 1.50
C LYS A 31 -10.92 -6.68 1.44
N LEU A 32 -9.62 -6.35 1.30
CA LEU A 32 -9.19 -4.97 1.12
C LEU A 32 -9.66 -4.41 -0.23
N ALA A 33 -9.72 -5.22 -1.28
CA ALA A 33 -10.22 -4.78 -2.58
C ALA A 33 -11.69 -4.35 -2.50
N VAL A 34 -12.51 -5.13 -1.79
CA VAL A 34 -13.91 -4.76 -1.53
C VAL A 34 -14.00 -3.46 -0.72
N LYS A 35 -13.16 -3.30 0.30
CA LYS A 35 -13.17 -2.10 1.16
C LYS A 35 -12.71 -0.82 0.44
N SER A 36 -11.65 -0.92 -0.36
CA SER A 36 -10.97 0.24 -0.97
C SER A 36 -11.40 0.54 -2.40
N GLY A 37 -12.05 -0.42 -3.07
CA GLY A 37 -12.33 -0.36 -4.51
C GLY A 37 -11.09 -0.58 -5.40
N VAL A 38 -9.92 -0.90 -4.83
CA VAL A 38 -8.69 -1.20 -5.59
C VAL A 38 -8.62 -2.70 -5.88
N PRO A 39 -8.46 -3.15 -7.14
CA PRO A 39 -8.46 -4.58 -7.46
C PRO A 39 -7.38 -5.37 -6.70
N ALA A 40 -7.69 -6.58 -6.24
CA ALA A 40 -6.75 -7.44 -5.52
C ALA A 40 -5.43 -7.71 -6.28
N PRO A 41 -5.42 -7.88 -7.63
CA PRO A 41 -4.17 -7.96 -8.41
C PRO A 41 -3.32 -6.69 -8.31
N THR A 42 -3.94 -5.51 -8.30
CA THR A 42 -3.25 -4.23 -8.12
C THR A 42 -2.66 -4.12 -6.71
N ILE A 43 -3.41 -4.53 -5.68
CA ILE A 43 -2.91 -4.60 -4.29
C ILE A 43 -1.70 -5.54 -4.21
N LYS A 44 -1.78 -6.73 -4.83
CA LYS A 44 -0.66 -7.68 -4.89
C LYS A 44 0.57 -7.06 -5.56
N LYS A 45 0.40 -6.37 -6.70
CA LYS A 45 1.51 -5.71 -7.40
C LYS A 45 2.15 -4.65 -6.50
N PHE A 46 1.34 -3.77 -5.92
CA PHE A 46 1.81 -2.71 -5.02
C PHE A 46 2.60 -3.29 -3.84
N GLU A 47 2.04 -4.25 -3.10
CA GLU A 47 2.69 -4.86 -1.94
C GLU A 47 3.98 -5.64 -2.24
N ASN A 48 4.21 -5.97 -3.52
CA ASN A 48 5.39 -6.72 -3.96
C ASN A 48 6.44 -5.81 -4.63
N THR A 49 6.05 -4.65 -5.16
CA THR A 49 6.90 -3.84 -6.05
C THR A 49 6.98 -2.36 -5.68
N GLY A 50 6.15 -1.88 -4.75
CA GLY A 50 6.01 -0.43 -4.46
C GLY A 50 5.19 0.33 -5.50
N GLN A 51 4.97 -0.23 -6.70
CA GLN A 51 4.38 0.50 -7.83
C GLN A 51 2.84 0.51 -7.79
N ILE A 52 2.26 1.70 -7.86
CA ILE A 52 0.82 1.93 -7.95
C ILE A 52 0.54 3.36 -8.47
N SER A 53 -0.65 3.62 -9.00
CA SER A 53 -1.08 5.01 -9.27
C SER A 53 -1.37 5.77 -7.97
N LEU A 54 -1.14 7.09 -7.96
CA LEU A 54 -1.42 7.94 -6.79
C LEU A 54 -2.89 7.81 -6.32
N ARG A 55 -3.85 7.80 -7.24
CA ARG A 55 -5.27 7.63 -6.89
C ARG A 55 -5.53 6.36 -6.10
N GLN A 56 -4.99 5.22 -6.57
CA GLN A 56 -5.19 3.94 -5.90
C GLN A 56 -4.40 3.88 -4.58
N PHE A 57 -3.23 4.49 -4.51
CA PHE A 57 -2.49 4.65 -3.26
C PHE A 57 -3.33 5.36 -2.19
N LEU A 58 -3.93 6.50 -2.52
CA LEU A 58 -4.78 7.26 -1.59
C LEU A 58 -5.99 6.44 -1.12
N LEU A 59 -6.62 5.68 -2.01
CA LEU A 59 -7.72 4.79 -1.63
C LEU A 59 -7.28 3.69 -0.65
N LEU A 60 -6.09 3.12 -0.84
CA LEU A 60 -5.53 2.15 0.11
C LEU A 60 -5.20 2.79 1.45
N TRP A 61 -4.61 3.98 1.45
CA TRP A 61 -4.29 4.71 2.67
C TRP A 61 -5.54 4.98 3.49
N LEU A 62 -6.55 5.66 2.92
CA LEU A 62 -7.82 5.96 3.60
C LEU A 62 -8.57 4.73 4.10
N SER A 63 -8.30 3.55 3.50
CA SER A 63 -8.91 2.29 3.90
C SER A 63 -8.19 1.60 5.07
N LEU A 64 -6.91 1.90 5.27
CA LEU A 64 -6.01 1.18 6.18
C LEU A 64 -5.48 2.03 7.33
N ASP A 65 -5.42 3.34 7.15
CA ASP A 65 -4.90 4.27 8.13
C ASP A 65 -5.47 5.68 7.94
N ASN A 66 -5.17 6.55 8.90
CA ASN A 66 -5.50 7.96 8.84
C ASN A 66 -4.23 8.80 8.65
N ILE A 67 -4.33 9.91 7.91
CA ILE A 67 -3.24 10.88 7.72
C ILE A 67 -3.49 12.20 8.46
N SER A 68 -4.67 12.38 9.06
CA SER A 68 -5.06 13.57 9.82
C SER A 68 -4.58 13.56 11.27
#